data_AF-A0A2A3F543-F1
#
_entry.id   AF-A0A2A3F543-F1
#
_cell.length_a   1.000
_cell.length_b   1.000
_cell.length_c   1.000
_cell.angle_alpha   90.00
_cell.angle_beta   90.00
_cell.angle_gamma   90.00
#
_symmetry.space_group_name_H-M   'P 1'
#
loop_
_entity.id
_entity.type
_entity.pdbx_description
1 polymer ?
#
loop_
_entity_poly.entity_id
_entity_poly.type
_entity_poly.pdbx_seq_one_letter_code
_entity_poly.pdbx_strand_id
1 'polypeptide(L)'
;MTDPPPQFPPHFEELYRAVANRRLHYERLLWQAPALSLTAQAFLFNIALNQNNTAAGRIAAALLALTLSLLSLGLMVSHRRALLTDTQWLERFEQQELGAGEWVAHGAAFSRAQPAIPDLDAGLVGKLPLKHVFRAWIAGIGVFAIAAVLVIIRTLVTVVF
;
A
#
# COMPACT_ATOMS: atom_id res chain seq x y z
N MET A 1 -42.84 13.75 19.93
CA MET A 1 -41.54 14.27 20.40
C MET A 1 -40.57 14.06 19.27
N THR A 2 -40.21 15.12 18.56
CA THR A 2 -39.10 15.11 17.60
C THR A 2 -37.83 15.26 18.42
N ASP A 3 -36.96 14.26 18.41
CA ASP A 3 -35.63 14.42 19.00
C ASP A 3 -34.95 15.65 18.40
N PRO A 4 -34.23 16.46 19.21
CA PRO A 4 -33.46 17.56 18.67
C PRO A 4 -32.50 16.99 17.61
N PRO A 5 -32.28 17.71 16.50
CA PRO A 5 -31.32 17.28 15.50
C PRO A 5 -29.95 17.05 16.17
N PRO A 6 -29.19 16.03 15.74
CA PRO A 6 -27.87 15.76 16.31
C PRO A 6 -27.06 17.07 16.33
N GLN A 7 -26.67 17.50 17.53
CA GLN A 7 -25.85 18.68 17.69
C GLN A 7 -24.42 18.31 17.32
N PHE A 8 -24.04 18.63 16.09
CA PHE A 8 -22.68 18.46 15.63
C PHE A 8 -21.73 19.30 16.50
N PRO A 9 -20.55 18.77 16.87
CA PRO A 9 -19.55 19.56 17.55
C PRO A 9 -19.18 20.78 16.69
N PRO A 10 -18.89 21.94 17.31
CA PRO A 10 -18.40 23.09 16.57
C PRO A 10 -17.18 22.69 15.74
N HIS A 11 -17.13 23.14 14.48
CA HIS A 11 -16.07 22.82 13.50
C HIS A 11 -16.01 21.36 13.00
N PHE A 12 -17.09 20.59 13.05
CA PHE A 12 -17.12 19.21 12.51
C PHE A 12 -16.67 19.11 11.05
N GLU A 13 -16.95 20.14 10.23
CA GLU A 13 -16.51 20.20 8.82
C GLU A 13 -14.99 20.22 8.70
N GLU A 14 -14.30 20.93 9.60
CA GLU A 14 -12.84 21.01 9.62
C GLU A 14 -12.23 19.67 10.01
N LEU A 15 -12.81 19.00 11.02
CA LEU A 15 -12.40 17.65 11.42
C LEU A 15 -12.59 16.66 10.27
N TYR A 16 -13.77 16.68 9.65
CA TYR A 16 -14.08 15.82 8.51
C TYR A 16 -13.09 16.03 7.36
N ARG A 17 -12.84 17.29 6.97
CA ARG A 17 -11.86 17.66 5.94
C ARG A 17 -10.45 17.22 6.31
N ALA A 18 -10.05 17.36 7.58
CA ALA A 18 -8.74 16.95 8.05
C ALA A 18 -8.54 15.42 7.92
N VAL A 19 -9.54 14.63 8.31
CA VAL A 19 -9.48 13.16 8.18
C VAL A 19 -9.52 12.72 6.71
N ALA A 20 -10.37 13.34 5.88
CA ALA A 20 -10.43 13.06 4.44
C ALA A 20 -9.09 13.37 3.74
N ASN A 21 -8.47 14.51 4.05
CA ASN A 21 -7.16 14.88 3.53
C ASN A 21 -6.05 13.91 4.00
N ARG A 22 -6.11 13.47 5.25
CA ARG A 22 -5.16 12.47 5.78
C ARG A 22 -5.31 11.12 5.09
N ARG A 23 -6.54 10.66 4.84
CA ARG A 23 -6.81 9.46 4.03
C ARG A 23 -6.15 9.53 2.65
N LEU A 24 -6.35 10.64 1.93
CA LEU A 24 -5.74 10.86 0.61
C LEU A 24 -4.21 10.92 0.67
N HIS A 25 -3.65 11.42 1.77
CA HIS A 25 -2.20 11.39 1.98
C HIS A 25 -1.68 9.95 2.11
N TYR A 26 -2.32 9.10 2.90
CA TYR A 26 -1.93 7.69 3.03
C TYR A 26 -2.11 6.89 1.73
N GLU A 27 -3.14 7.20 0.94
CA GLU A 27 -3.35 6.58 -0.37
C GLU A 27 -2.17 6.88 -1.32
N ARG A 28 -1.71 8.14 -1.35
CA ARG A 28 -0.53 8.52 -2.15
C ARG A 28 0.73 7.78 -1.69
N LEU A 29 1.00 7.74 -0.38
CA LEU A 29 2.16 7.04 0.17
C LEU A 29 2.12 5.54 -0.13
N LEU A 30 0.93 4.92 -0.02
CA LEU A 30 0.74 3.49 -0.26
C LEU A 30 1.17 3.08 -1.67
N TRP A 31 0.89 3.91 -2.67
CA TRP A 31 1.20 3.62 -4.08
C TRP A 31 2.54 4.20 -4.55
N GLN A 32 3.10 5.19 -3.85
CA GLN A 32 4.44 5.72 -4.14
C GLN A 32 5.57 4.83 -3.59
N ALA A 33 5.40 4.29 -2.38
CA ALA A 33 6.43 3.47 -1.73
C ALA A 33 6.90 2.25 -2.56
N PRO A 34 6.01 1.51 -3.24
CA PRO A 34 6.42 0.37 -4.05
C PRO A 34 7.26 0.76 -5.27
N ALA A 35 6.94 1.88 -5.93
CA ALA A 35 7.70 2.35 -7.08
C ALA A 35 9.15 2.72 -6.70
N LEU A 36 9.31 3.47 -5.60
CA LEU A 36 10.63 3.80 -5.05
C LEU A 36 11.40 2.55 -4.61
N SER A 37 10.71 1.60 -3.99
CA SER A 37 11.30 0.31 -3.59
C SER A 37 11.85 -0.43 -4.80
N LEU A 38 11.07 -0.58 -5.87
CA LEU A 38 11.51 -1.25 -7.10
C LEU A 38 12.75 -0.60 -7.72
N THR A 39 12.80 0.74 -7.78
CA THR A 39 13.97 1.46 -8.30
C THR A 39 15.23 1.15 -7.48
N ALA A 40 15.12 1.22 -6.15
CA ALA A 40 16.23 0.93 -5.26
C ALA A 40 16.65 -0.55 -5.33
N GLN A 41 15.70 -1.48 -5.43
CA GLN A 41 15.98 -2.90 -5.63
C GLN A 41 16.76 -3.13 -6.93
N ALA A 42 16.34 -2.53 -8.05
CA ALA A 42 17.04 -2.66 -9.32
C ALA A 42 18.52 -2.22 -9.23
N PHE A 43 18.78 -1.11 -8.54
CA PHE A 43 20.14 -0.63 -8.29
C PHE A 43 20.97 -1.60 -7.43
N LEU A 44 20.41 -2.07 -6.31
CA LEU A 44 21.10 -2.98 -5.40
C LEU A 44 21.37 -4.34 -6.05
N PHE A 45 20.41 -4.89 -6.81
CA PHE A 45 20.61 -6.13 -7.56
C PHE A 45 21.60 -5.99 -8.71
N ASN A 46 21.67 -4.83 -9.37
CA ASN A 46 22.72 -4.56 -10.36
C ASN A 46 24.12 -4.70 -9.73
N ILE A 47 24.31 -4.20 -8.51
CA ILE A 47 25.57 -4.39 -7.76
C ILE A 47 25.76 -5.84 -7.36
N ALA A 48 24.73 -6.47 -6.78
CA ALA A 48 24.83 -7.82 -6.22
C ALA A 48 25.04 -8.91 -7.27
N LEU A 49 24.55 -8.71 -8.50
CA LEU A 49 24.66 -9.67 -9.60
C LEU A 49 25.87 -9.44 -10.52
N ASN A 50 26.52 -8.26 -10.46
CA ASN A 50 27.69 -7.97 -11.26
C ASN A 50 28.89 -8.82 -10.82
N GLN A 51 29.48 -9.55 -11.77
CA GLN A 51 30.60 -10.47 -11.53
C GLN A 51 31.91 -9.75 -11.23
N ASN A 52 32.04 -8.48 -11.63
CA ASN A 52 33.24 -7.67 -11.38
C ASN A 52 33.31 -7.12 -9.95
N ASN A 53 32.23 -7.25 -9.17
CA ASN A 53 32.20 -6.81 -7.79
C ASN A 53 32.77 -7.87 -6.84
N THR A 54 33.45 -7.41 -5.79
CA THR A 54 33.96 -8.29 -4.73
C THR A 54 32.81 -9.01 -4.02
N ALA A 55 33.09 -10.19 -3.47
CA ALA A 55 32.08 -10.96 -2.72
C ALA A 55 31.48 -10.15 -1.56
N ALA A 56 32.31 -9.37 -0.85
CA ALA A 56 31.85 -8.47 0.21
C ALA A 56 30.87 -7.41 -0.30
N GLY A 57 31.15 -6.78 -1.46
CA GLY A 57 30.25 -5.80 -2.07
C GLY A 57 28.91 -6.42 -2.48
N ARG A 58 28.92 -7.64 -2.99
CA ARG A 58 27.71 -8.38 -3.38
C ARG A 58 26.86 -8.76 -2.19
N ILE A 59 27.47 -9.24 -1.10
CA ILE A 59 26.78 -9.56 0.16
C ILE A 59 26.19 -8.29 0.78
N ALA A 60 26.96 -7.20 0.85
CA ALA A 60 26.48 -5.93 1.40
C ALA A 60 25.26 -5.40 0.62
N ALA A 61 25.33 -5.40 -0.71
CA ALA A 61 24.22 -4.97 -1.56
C ALA A 61 22.97 -5.87 -1.38
N ALA A 62 23.15 -7.18 -1.30
CA ALA A 62 22.05 -8.11 -1.07
C ALA A 62 21.42 -7.97 0.33
N LEU A 63 22.21 -7.73 1.38
CA LEU A 63 21.69 -7.45 2.73
C LEU A 63 20.88 -6.15 2.77
N LEU A 64 21.33 -5.11 2.07
CA LEU A 64 20.56 -3.87 1.91
C LEU A 64 19.26 -4.11 1.15
N ALA A 65 19.30 -4.91 0.06
CA ALA A 65 18.12 -5.26 -0.72
C ALA A 65 17.07 -6.01 0.13
N LEU A 66 17.53 -6.97 0.95
CA LEU A 66 16.69 -7.69 1.90
C LEU A 66 16.07 -6.75 2.93
N THR A 67 16.89 -5.91 3.58
CA THR A 67 16.44 -4.94 4.59
C THR A 67 15.39 -3.99 4.00
N LEU A 68 15.67 -3.44 2.83
CA LEU A 68 14.75 -2.53 2.15
C LEU A 68 13.43 -3.21 1.76
N SER A 69 13.48 -4.48 1.35
CA SER A 69 12.26 -5.25 1.06
C SER A 69 11.39 -5.38 2.32
N LEU A 70 11.97 -5.74 3.46
CA LEU A 70 11.25 -5.87 4.73
C LEU A 70 10.65 -4.54 5.21
N LEU A 71 11.42 -3.45 5.14
CA LEU A 71 10.95 -2.11 5.50
C LEU A 71 9.81 -1.66 4.57
N SER A 72 9.93 -1.91 3.26
CA SER A 72 8.89 -1.56 2.28
C SER A 72 7.58 -2.31 2.54
N LEU A 73 7.67 -3.61 2.88
CA LEU A 73 6.51 -4.40 3.28
C LEU A 73 5.84 -3.82 4.53
N GLY A 74 6.63 -3.50 5.56
CA GLY A 74 6.13 -2.90 6.80
C GLY A 74 5.43 -1.57 6.56
N LEU A 75 6.03 -0.69 5.75
CA LEU A 75 5.46 0.60 5.37
C LEU A 75 4.15 0.44 4.60
N MET A 76 4.11 -0.43 3.58
CA MET A 76 2.89 -0.69 2.82
C MET A 76 1.75 -1.17 3.71
N VAL A 77 2.01 -2.11 4.61
CA VAL A 77 1.01 -2.62 5.56
C VAL A 77 0.55 -1.51 6.50
N SER A 78 1.48 -0.70 7.02
CA SER A 78 1.17 0.42 7.91
C SER A 78 0.27 1.46 7.23
N HIS A 79 0.64 1.92 6.04
CA HIS A 79 -0.16 2.87 5.26
C HIS A 79 -1.53 2.30 4.87
N ARG A 80 -1.59 1.02 4.50
CA ARG A 80 -2.88 0.37 4.19
C ARG A 80 -3.78 0.31 5.41
N ARG A 81 -3.24 0.02 6.60
CA ARG A 81 -4.02 0.02 7.85
C ARG A 81 -4.53 1.42 8.17
N ALA A 82 -3.69 2.44 8.10
CA ALA A 82 -4.07 3.82 8.37
C ALA A 82 -5.18 4.31 7.41
N LEU A 83 -5.06 3.99 6.12
CA LEU A 83 -6.08 4.29 5.10
C LEU A 83 -7.43 3.65 5.43
N LEU A 84 -7.44 2.37 5.84
CA LEU A 84 -8.66 1.65 6.19
C LEU A 84 -9.30 2.21 7.46
N THR A 85 -8.51 2.53 8.48
CA THR A 85 -9.01 3.17 9.71
C THR A 85 -9.68 4.51 9.42
N ASP A 86 -9.05 5.38 8.62
CA ASP A 86 -9.64 6.68 8.26
C ASP A 86 -10.90 6.49 7.39
N THR A 87 -10.90 5.50 6.49
CA THR A 87 -12.09 5.18 5.66
C THR A 87 -13.26 4.71 6.53
N GLN A 88 -13.02 3.85 7.52
CA GLN A 88 -14.06 3.38 8.46
C GLN A 88 -14.54 4.48 9.40
N TRP A 89 -13.68 5.43 9.75
CA TRP A 89 -14.09 6.59 10.53
C TRP A 89 -15.00 7.50 9.70
N LEU A 90 -14.63 7.81 8.46
CA LEU A 90 -15.43 8.63 7.54
C LEU A 90 -16.80 7.99 7.24
N GLU A 91 -16.83 6.69 6.93
CA GLU A 91 -18.09 5.98 6.68
C GLU A 91 -19.04 6.04 7.89
N ARG A 92 -18.52 5.84 9.11
CA ARG A 92 -19.34 5.94 10.33
C ARG A 92 -19.85 7.35 10.56
N PHE A 93 -18.99 8.35 10.37
CA PHE A 93 -19.35 9.76 10.50
C PHE A 93 -20.47 10.14 9.52
N GLU A 94 -20.35 9.75 8.24
CA GLU A 94 -21.36 10.01 7.21
C GLU A 94 -22.71 9.34 7.51
N GLN A 95 -22.69 8.11 8.05
CA GLN A 95 -23.91 7.38 8.37
C GLN A 95 -24.59 7.88 9.64
N GLN A 96 -23.82 8.11 10.70
CA GLN A 96 -24.36 8.40 12.03
C GLN A 96 -24.68 9.88 12.21
N GLU A 97 -23.81 10.76 11.73
CA GLU A 97 -23.90 12.19 11.98
C GLU A 97 -24.63 12.90 10.83
N LEU A 98 -24.24 12.61 9.58
CA LEU A 98 -24.83 13.28 8.40
C LEU A 98 -26.12 12.62 7.90
N GLY A 99 -26.45 11.41 8.37
CA GLY A 99 -27.59 10.65 7.87
C GLY A 99 -27.54 10.43 6.36
N ALA A 100 -26.33 10.30 5.79
CA ALA A 100 -26.09 10.40 4.35
C ALA A 100 -26.84 9.34 3.52
N GLY A 101 -27.21 8.20 4.11
CA GLY A 101 -27.96 7.15 3.43
C GLY A 101 -27.23 6.69 2.17
N GLU A 102 -27.87 6.86 1.01
CA GLU A 102 -27.29 6.52 -0.31
C GLU A 102 -26.23 7.53 -0.80
N TRP A 103 -26.14 8.72 -0.19
CA TRP A 103 -25.16 9.77 -0.52
C TRP A 103 -23.82 9.59 0.20
N VAL A 104 -23.59 8.44 0.86
CA VAL A 104 -22.30 8.09 1.46
C VAL A 104 -21.19 8.14 0.41
N ALA A 105 -20.08 8.82 0.72
CA ALA A 105 -18.95 8.99 -0.19
C ALA A 105 -17.77 8.07 0.14
N HIS A 106 -17.78 7.43 1.32
CA HIS A 106 -16.69 6.59 1.78
C HIS A 106 -17.10 5.16 2.17
N GLY A 107 -16.13 4.25 2.09
CA GLY A 107 -16.23 2.92 2.66
C GLY A 107 -17.13 1.94 1.90
N ALA A 108 -17.69 0.98 2.64
CA ALA A 108 -18.42 -0.14 2.07
C ALA A 108 -19.81 0.28 1.57
N ALA A 109 -20.47 1.21 2.25
CA ALA A 109 -21.74 1.76 1.80
C ALA A 109 -21.62 2.47 0.44
N PHE A 110 -20.58 3.27 0.20
CA PHE A 110 -20.31 3.86 -1.12
C PHE A 110 -20.11 2.78 -2.20
N SER A 111 -19.32 1.75 -1.89
CA SER A 111 -19.06 0.66 -2.83
C SER A 111 -20.31 -0.15 -3.18
N ARG A 112 -21.30 -0.23 -2.28
CA ARG A 112 -22.60 -0.89 -2.55
C ARG A 112 -23.56 0.01 -3.32
N ALA A 113 -23.49 1.32 -3.12
CA ALA A 113 -24.33 2.31 -3.80
C ALA A 113 -23.88 2.55 -5.25
N GLN A 114 -22.60 2.32 -5.58
CA GLN A 114 -22.12 2.48 -6.95
C GLN A 114 -22.59 1.35 -7.88
N PRO A 115 -23.06 1.68 -9.09
CA PRO A 115 -23.32 0.67 -10.12
C PRO A 115 -22.00 -0.03 -10.50
N ALA A 116 -22.09 -1.33 -10.78
CA ALA A 116 -20.95 -2.10 -11.26
C ALA A 116 -20.41 -1.47 -12.56
N ILE A 117 -19.13 -1.09 -12.57
CA ILE A 117 -18.46 -0.58 -13.78
C ILE A 117 -18.29 -1.78 -14.73
N PRO A 118 -18.93 -1.80 -15.92
CA PRO A 118 -19.01 -3.00 -16.76
C PRO A 118 -17.68 -3.35 -17.44
N ASP A 119 -16.88 -2.34 -17.80
CA ASP A 119 -15.58 -2.49 -18.45
C ASP A 119 -14.65 -1.34 -18.05
N LEU A 120 -13.37 -1.66 -17.88
CA LEU A 120 -12.30 -0.71 -17.57
C LEU A 120 -11.50 -0.33 -18.82
N ASP A 121 -11.92 -0.80 -20.00
CA ASP A 121 -11.19 -0.70 -21.29
C ASP A 121 -9.75 -1.23 -21.20
N ALA A 122 -9.48 -2.08 -20.21
CA ALA A 122 -8.16 -2.61 -19.89
C ALA A 122 -7.96 -4.05 -20.42
N GLY A 123 -8.84 -4.52 -21.31
CA GLY A 123 -8.77 -5.85 -21.92
C GLY A 123 -8.73 -6.98 -20.89
N LEU A 124 -7.81 -7.94 -21.07
CA LEU A 124 -7.64 -9.06 -20.12
C LEU A 124 -7.28 -8.60 -18.70
N VAL A 125 -6.63 -7.45 -18.57
CA VAL A 125 -6.23 -6.87 -17.27
C VAL A 125 -7.43 -6.26 -16.56
N GLY A 126 -8.45 -5.80 -17.28
CA GLY A 126 -9.70 -5.29 -16.70
C GLY A 126 -10.49 -6.33 -15.91
N LYS A 127 -10.25 -7.63 -16.16
CA LYS A 127 -10.86 -8.75 -15.42
C LYS A 127 -10.11 -9.08 -14.13
N LEU A 128 -8.92 -8.51 -13.90
CA LEU A 128 -8.17 -8.76 -12.68
C LEU A 128 -8.87 -8.05 -11.51
N PRO A 129 -9.25 -8.78 -10.45
CA PRO A 129 -9.92 -8.18 -9.30
C PRO A 129 -8.99 -7.20 -8.57
N LEU A 130 -9.25 -5.89 -8.69
CA LEU A 130 -8.45 -4.80 -8.08
C LEU A 130 -8.20 -4.99 -6.57
N LYS A 131 -9.11 -5.69 -5.88
CA LYS A 131 -8.96 -6.07 -4.45
C LYS A 131 -7.69 -6.89 -4.15
N HIS A 132 -7.08 -7.52 -5.16
CA HIS A 132 -5.85 -8.30 -5.01
C HIS A 132 -4.57 -7.52 -5.33
N VAL A 133 -4.67 -6.30 -5.86
CA VAL A 133 -3.48 -5.52 -6.28
C VAL A 133 -2.54 -5.27 -5.10
N PHE A 134 -3.07 -4.95 -3.92
CA PHE A 134 -2.25 -4.84 -2.70
C PHE A 134 -1.50 -6.15 -2.39
N ARG A 135 -2.16 -7.31 -2.50
CA ARG A 135 -1.53 -8.62 -2.26
C ARG A 135 -0.45 -8.92 -3.31
N ALA A 136 -0.69 -8.54 -4.57
CA ALA A 136 0.29 -8.68 -5.65
C ALA A 136 1.55 -7.87 -5.37
N TRP A 137 1.42 -6.65 -4.87
CA TRP A 137 2.57 -5.82 -4.47
C TRP A 137 3.33 -6.40 -3.28
N ILE A 138 2.63 -6.88 -2.25
CA ILE A 138 3.26 -7.58 -1.11
C ILE A 138 4.03 -8.80 -1.60
N ALA A 139 3.45 -9.61 -2.47
CA ALA A 139 4.12 -10.77 -3.06
C ALA A 139 5.34 -10.36 -3.89
N GLY A 140 5.20 -9.33 -4.74
CA GLY A 140 6.28 -8.82 -5.58
C GLY A 140 7.49 -8.35 -4.77
N ILE A 141 7.28 -7.58 -3.70
CA ILE A 141 8.37 -7.17 -2.80
C ILE A 141 8.94 -8.39 -2.05
N GLY A 142 8.10 -9.34 -1.67
CA GLY A 142 8.55 -10.61 -1.06
C GLY A 142 9.49 -11.42 -1.96
N VAL A 143 9.28 -11.41 -3.29
CA VAL A 143 10.18 -12.06 -4.25
C VAL A 143 11.58 -11.44 -4.22
N PHE A 144 11.71 -10.11 -4.09
CA PHE A 144 13.02 -9.46 -3.95
C PHE A 144 13.73 -9.84 -2.66
N ALA A 145 12.99 -9.97 -1.55
CA ALA A 145 13.56 -10.46 -0.29
C ALA A 145 14.13 -11.89 -0.45
N ILE A 146 13.39 -12.79 -1.11
CA ILE A 146 13.85 -14.16 -1.40
C ILE A 146 15.07 -14.13 -2.32
N ALA A 147 15.03 -13.35 -3.39
CA ALA A 147 16.15 -13.21 -4.32
C ALA A 147 17.42 -12.72 -3.62
N ALA A 148 17.30 -11.77 -2.68
CA ALA A 148 18.43 -11.28 -1.91
C ALA A 148 19.07 -12.39 -1.06
N VAL A 149 18.25 -13.21 -0.39
CA VAL A 149 18.71 -14.38 0.38
C VAL A 149 19.44 -15.38 -0.54
N LEU A 150 18.90 -15.66 -1.72
CA LEU A 150 19.53 -16.56 -2.69
C LEU A 150 20.89 -16.03 -3.17
N VAL A 151 21.02 -14.71 -3.41
CA VAL A 151 22.30 -14.09 -3.78
C VAL A 151 23.32 -14.19 -2.66
N ILE A 152 22.91 -13.99 -1.40
CA ILE A 152 23.80 -14.15 -0.24
C ILE A 152 24.31 -15.59 -0.17
N ILE A 153 23.41 -16.58 -0.20
CA ILE A 153 23.78 -18.00 -0.14
C ILE A 153 24.73 -18.36 -1.29
N ARG A 154 24.37 -18.00 -2.53
CA ARG A 154 25.22 -18.27 -3.70
C ARG A 154 26.62 -17.67 -3.53
N THR A 155 26.69 -16.42 -3.08
CA THR A 155 27.97 -15.71 -2.93
C THR A 155 28.83 -16.37 -1.87
N LEU A 156 28.24 -16.81 -0.75
CA LEU A 156 28.95 -17.54 0.29
C LEU A 156 29.49 -18.88 -0.23
N VAL A 157 28.69 -19.64 -0.98
CA VAL A 157 29.13 -20.92 -1.57
C VAL A 157 30.32 -20.71 -2.50
N THR A 158 30.29 -19.70 -3.37
CA THR A 158 31.40 -19.40 -4.30
C THR A 158 32.67 -18.89 -3.62
N VAL A 159 32.58 -18.36 -2.40
CA VAL A 159 33.76 -17.93 -1.63
C VAL A 159 34.38 -19.10 -0.87
N VAL A 160 33.58 -20.07 -0.44
CA VAL A 160 34.01 -21.20 0.39
C VAL A 160 34.51 -22.39 -0.43
N PHE A 161 33.95 -22.62 -1.62
CA PHE A 161 34.31 -23.71 -2.54
C PHE A 161 34.93 -23.17 -3.82
#